data_AF-A0A1C3H3R9-F1
#
_entry.id   AF-A0A1C3H3R9-F1
#
_cell.length_a   1.000
_cell.length_b   1.000
_cell.length_c   1.000
_cell.angle_alpha   90.00
_cell.angle_beta   90.00
_cell.angle_gamma   90.00
#
_symmetry.space_group_name_H-M   'P 1'
#
loop_
_entity.id
_entity.type
_entity.pdbx_description
1 polymer ?
#
loop_
_entity_poly.entity_id
_entity_poly.type
_entity_poly.pdbx_seq_one_letter_code
_entity_poly.pdbx_strand_id
1 'polypeptide(L)'
;MLAYQIGWMQLIWQWEAANRQGKSVITPHPDYKWNQLGGLYQYFYRTYAQQSLSALQKQFTENVTAIVALIDALDEETLFTPGKRQWASSTPANWPVWKWLHINTAAPFKTFRSKIRKWKRLRAP
;
A
#
# COMPACT_ATOMS: atom_id res chain seq x y z
N MET A 1 0.39 -4.71 12.78
CA MET A 1 0.30 -3.31 12.29
C MET A 1 1.22 -3.07 11.11
N LEU A 2 2.53 -3.34 11.22
CA LEU A 2 3.46 -3.21 10.07
C LEU A 2 3.08 -4.12 8.89
N ALA A 3 2.75 -5.39 9.14
CA ALA A 3 2.28 -6.33 8.12
C ALA A 3 1.15 -5.77 7.23
N TYR A 4 0.19 -5.04 7.82
CA TYR A 4 -0.89 -4.39 7.07
C TYR A 4 -0.37 -3.29 6.13
N GLN A 5 0.54 -2.45 6.62
CA GLN A 5 1.14 -1.36 5.83
C GLN A 5 2.00 -1.92 4.69
N ILE A 6 2.83 -2.91 5.01
CA ILE A 6 3.68 -3.61 4.04
C ILE A 6 2.83 -4.24 2.94
N GLY A 7 1.76 -4.94 3.31
CA GLY A 7 0.84 -5.55 2.35
C GLY A 7 0.30 -4.55 1.33
N TRP A 8 -0.23 -3.41 1.79
CA TRP A 8 -0.75 -2.38 0.88
C TRP A 8 0.32 -1.74 -0.01
N MET A 9 1.49 -1.40 0.55
CA MET A 9 2.58 -0.84 -0.26
C MET A 9 3.12 -1.84 -1.29
N GLN A 10 3.15 -3.12 -0.95
CA GLN A 10 3.53 -4.20 -1.87
C GLN A 10 2.52 -4.36 -3.01
N LEU A 11 1.22 -4.21 -2.75
CA LEU A 11 0.21 -4.20 -3.82
C LEU A 11 0.42 -3.05 -4.80
N ILE A 12 0.68 -1.83 -4.30
CA ILE A 12 1.01 -0.68 -5.17
C ILE A 12 2.19 -1.00 -6.09
N TRP A 13 3.25 -1.61 -5.54
CA TRP A 13 4.42 -1.99 -6.33
C TRP A 13 4.09 -3.07 -7.37
N GLN A 14 3.31 -4.09 -7.00
CA GLN A 14 2.87 -5.13 -7.94
C GLN A 14 2.03 -4.57 -9.08
N TRP A 15 1.11 -3.64 -8.77
CA TRP A 15 0.28 -2.97 -9.77
C TRP A 15 1.12 -2.12 -10.71
N GLU A 16 2.06 -1.33 -10.19
CA GLU A 16 2.94 -0.51 -10.99
C GLU A 16 3.87 -1.35 -11.87
N ALA A 17 4.42 -2.44 -11.34
CA ALA A 17 5.26 -3.37 -12.09
C ALA A 17 4.49 -4.04 -13.24
N ALA A 18 3.25 -4.50 -12.99
CA ALA A 18 2.39 -5.06 -14.03
C ALA A 18 2.04 -4.02 -15.10
N ASN A 19 1.71 -2.78 -14.70
CA ASN A 19 1.44 -1.67 -15.62
C ASN A 19 2.65 -1.36 -16.51
N ARG A 20 3.86 -1.28 -15.94
CA ARG A 20 5.10 -1.05 -16.72
C ARG A 20 5.41 -2.16 -17.71
N GLN A 21 4.97 -3.39 -17.42
CA GLN A 21 5.10 -4.54 -18.31
C GLN A 21 3.98 -4.63 -19.35
N GLY A 22 3.04 -3.67 -19.39
CA GLY A 22 1.86 -3.72 -20.26
C GLY A 22 0.90 -4.87 -19.93
N LYS A 23 0.99 -5.45 -18.72
CA LYS A 23 0.14 -6.54 -18.27
C LYS A 23 -1.14 -5.99 -17.66
N SER A 24 -2.22 -6.75 -17.79
CA SER A 24 -3.48 -6.45 -17.10
C SER A 24 -3.26 -6.43 -15.59
N VAL A 25 -3.71 -5.34 -14.93
CA VAL A 25 -3.59 -5.19 -13.48
C VAL A 25 -4.92 -5.55 -12.81
N ILE A 26 -4.89 -6.53 -11.90
CA ILE A 26 -6.05 -6.95 -11.10
C ILE A 26 -5.94 -6.30 -9.71
N THR A 27 -6.95 -5.49 -9.35
CA THR A 27 -7.00 -4.81 -8.05
C THR A 27 -8.17 -5.33 -7.18
N PRO A 28 -7.99 -5.38 -5.84
CA PRO A 28 -6.75 -5.14 -5.11
C PRO A 28 -5.73 -6.29 -5.25
N HIS A 29 -6.18 -7.52 -5.47
CA HIS A 29 -5.33 -8.71 -5.59
C HIS A 29 -6.02 -9.75 -6.49
N PRO A 30 -5.29 -10.63 -7.20
CA PRO A 30 -5.90 -11.68 -8.02
C PRO A 30 -6.93 -12.55 -7.28
N ASP A 31 -6.62 -12.89 -6.03
CA ASP A 31 -7.47 -13.76 -5.20
C ASP A 31 -8.50 -13.03 -4.34
N TYR A 32 -8.50 -11.69 -4.31
CA TYR A 32 -9.37 -10.91 -3.41
C TYR A 32 -9.97 -9.69 -4.11
N LYS A 33 -11.30 -9.54 -4.02
CA LYS A 33 -12.04 -8.38 -4.55
C LYS A 33 -12.10 -7.23 -3.52
N TRP A 34 -12.45 -6.02 -3.98
CA TRP A 34 -12.63 -4.83 -3.13
C TRP A 34 -13.69 -4.98 -2.03
N ASN A 35 -14.66 -5.88 -2.19
CA ASN A 35 -15.65 -6.21 -1.15
C ASN A 35 -15.19 -7.34 -0.21
N GLN A 36 -13.96 -7.86 -0.36
CA GLN A 36 -13.37 -8.96 0.41
C GLN A 36 -12.12 -8.53 1.20
N LEU A 37 -12.01 -7.24 1.54
CA LEU A 37 -10.82 -6.70 2.18
C LEU A 37 -10.47 -7.38 3.51
N GLY A 38 -11.44 -7.88 4.26
CA GLY A 38 -11.18 -8.67 5.46
C GLY A 38 -10.30 -9.90 5.18
N GLY A 39 -10.56 -10.62 4.09
CA GLY A 39 -9.76 -11.76 3.64
C GLY A 39 -8.36 -11.34 3.20
N LEU A 40 -8.25 -10.24 2.46
CA LEU A 40 -6.97 -9.65 2.04
C LEU A 40 -6.10 -9.23 3.24
N TYR A 41 -6.72 -8.68 4.30
CA TYR A 41 -5.99 -8.31 5.51
C TYR A 41 -5.45 -9.54 6.23
N GLN A 42 -6.23 -10.62 6.29
CA GLN A 42 -5.78 -11.88 6.86
C GLN A 42 -4.64 -12.49 6.04
N TYR A 43 -4.68 -12.35 4.71
CA TYR A 43 -3.55 -12.71 3.85
C TYR A 43 -2.30 -11.91 4.23
N PHE A 44 -2.36 -10.58 4.36
CA PHE A 44 -1.20 -9.79 4.80
C PHE A 44 -0.63 -10.26 6.14
N TYR A 45 -1.49 -10.61 7.11
CA TYR A 45 -1.02 -11.11 8.40
C TYR A 45 -0.36 -12.48 8.29
N ARG A 46 -0.92 -13.41 7.51
CA ARG A 46 -0.27 -14.71 7.27
C ARG A 46 1.08 -14.55 6.57
N THR A 47 1.17 -13.64 5.60
CA THR A 47 2.39 -13.45 4.80
C THR A 47 3.51 -12.78 5.58
N TYR A 48 3.21 -11.74 6.36
CA TYR A 48 4.25 -10.90 6.96
C TYR A 48 4.34 -11.00 8.49
N ALA A 49 3.26 -11.33 9.22
CA ALA A 49 3.25 -11.15 10.67
C ALA A 49 4.14 -12.12 11.47
N GLN A 50 4.61 -13.21 10.85
CA GLN A 50 5.55 -14.16 11.47
C GLN A 50 7.01 -13.69 11.42
N GLN A 51 7.30 -12.60 10.69
CA GLN A 51 8.64 -12.02 10.63
C GLN A 51 8.97 -11.27 11.93
N SER A 52 10.27 -11.14 12.24
CA SER A 52 10.72 -10.34 13.36
C SER A 52 10.35 -8.86 13.19
N LEU A 53 10.23 -8.13 14.30
CA LEU A 53 9.95 -6.69 14.25
C LEU A 53 11.01 -5.94 13.43
N SER A 54 12.29 -6.28 13.57
CA SER A 54 13.39 -5.65 12.83
C SER A 54 13.29 -5.91 11.32
N ALA A 55 12.92 -7.13 10.91
CA ALA A 55 12.70 -7.46 9.50
C ALA A 55 11.52 -6.67 8.93
N LEU A 56 10.40 -6.59 9.67
CA LEU A 56 9.23 -5.81 9.28
C LEU A 56 9.56 -4.31 9.17
N GLN A 57 10.36 -3.77 10.07
CA GLN A 57 10.80 -2.36 10.01
C GLN A 57 11.69 -2.10 8.80
N LYS A 58 12.65 -3.00 8.52
CA LYS A 58 13.50 -2.91 7.33
C LYS A 58 12.66 -2.90 6.05
N GLN A 59 11.78 -3.89 5.88
CA GLN A 59 10.93 -3.99 4.69
C GLN A 59 9.96 -2.80 4.56
N PHE A 60 9.41 -2.31 5.67
CA PHE A 60 8.59 -1.10 5.67
C PHE A 60 9.38 0.10 5.13
N THR A 61 10.60 0.32 5.61
CA THR A 61 11.47 1.41 5.16
C THR A 61 11.80 1.28 3.67
N GLU A 62 12.17 0.08 3.21
CA GLU A 62 12.45 -0.20 1.80
C GLU A 62 11.24 0.10 0.91
N ASN A 63 10.03 -0.30 1.34
CA ASN A 63 8.80 0.01 0.61
C ASN A 63 8.51 1.51 0.54
N VAL A 64 8.74 2.26 1.63
CA VAL A 64 8.58 3.72 1.63
C VAL A 64 9.58 4.35 0.67
N THR A 65 10.84 3.94 0.70
CA THR A 65 11.87 4.44 -0.24
C THR A 65 11.49 4.14 -1.69
N ALA A 66 10.95 2.96 -1.98
CA ALA A 66 10.49 2.61 -3.32
C ALA A 66 9.29 3.46 -3.78
N ILE A 67 8.36 3.80 -2.88
CA ILE A 67 7.24 4.69 -3.19
C ILE A 67 7.73 6.12 -3.45
N VAL A 68 8.69 6.62 -2.68
CA VAL A 68 9.29 7.94 -2.93
C VAL A 68 9.97 7.96 -4.30
N ALA A 69 10.79 6.95 -4.60
CA ALA A 69 11.44 6.83 -5.90
C ALA A 69 10.44 6.68 -7.05
N LEU A 70 9.29 6.02 -6.82
CA LEU A 70 8.20 6.00 -7.80
C LEU A 70 7.66 7.41 -8.03
N ILE A 71 7.36 8.18 -6.98
CA ILE A 71 6.85 9.55 -7.09
C ILE A 71 7.83 10.42 -7.89
N ASP A 72 9.12 10.37 -7.55
CA ASP A 72 10.16 11.17 -8.22
C ASP A 72 10.33 10.81 -9.70
N ALA A 73 9.97 9.60 -10.10
CA ALA A 73 10.06 9.12 -11.48
C ALA A 73 8.81 9.44 -12.33
N LEU A 74 7.72 9.90 -11.72
CA LEU A 74 6.49 10.24 -12.45
C LEU A 74 6.46 11.73 -12.77
N ASP A 75 6.05 12.08 -13.99
CA ASP A 75 5.70 13.46 -14.30
C ASP A 75 4.43 13.92 -13.59
N GLU A 76 4.26 15.24 -13.50
CA GLU A 76 3.14 15.88 -12.82
C GLU A 76 1.78 15.42 -13.39
N GLU A 77 1.69 15.33 -14.72
CA GLU A 77 0.46 14.93 -15.39
C GLU A 77 0.04 13.51 -14.99
N THR A 78 1.00 12.59 -14.98
CA THR A 78 0.80 11.19 -14.59
C THR A 78 0.42 11.06 -13.12
N LEU A 79 1.04 11.87 -12.26
CA LEU A 79 0.82 11.80 -10.83
C LEU A 79 -0.55 12.38 -10.43
N PHE A 80 -0.94 13.50 -11.05
CA PHE A 80 -2.08 14.31 -10.62
C PHE A 80 -3.35 14.19 -11.46
N THR A 81 -3.27 13.67 -12.70
CA THR A 81 -4.44 13.54 -13.58
C THR A 81 -4.98 12.09 -13.61
N PRO A 82 -6.32 11.90 -13.56
CA PRO A 82 -6.96 10.59 -13.79
C PRO A 82 -6.60 9.93 -15.13
N GLY A 83 -6.71 8.61 -15.22
CA GLY A 83 -6.55 7.88 -16.50
C GLY A 83 -5.12 7.57 -16.91
N LYS A 84 -4.11 8.03 -16.15
CA LYS A 84 -2.69 7.92 -16.52
C LYS A 84 -2.03 6.60 -16.11
N ARG A 85 -2.67 5.82 -15.24
CA ARG A 85 -2.25 4.47 -14.84
C ARG A 85 -3.45 3.56 -14.80
N GLN A 86 -3.38 2.40 -15.45
CA GLN A 86 -4.48 1.45 -15.53
C GLN A 86 -5.00 1.08 -14.14
N TRP A 87 -4.08 0.80 -13.21
CA TRP A 87 -4.42 0.38 -11.87
C TRP A 87 -5.09 1.48 -11.04
N ALA A 88 -4.75 2.76 -11.28
CA ALA A 88 -5.34 3.89 -10.57
C ALA A 88 -6.78 4.16 -11.04
N SER A 89 -7.06 3.85 -12.31
CA SER A 89 -8.36 3.94 -12.96
C SER A 89 -9.23 2.69 -12.81
N SER A 90 -8.80 1.69 -12.03
CA SER A 90 -9.48 0.39 -11.90
C SER A 90 -10.81 0.42 -11.15
N THR A 91 -11.19 1.57 -10.58
CA THR A 91 -12.46 1.78 -9.87
C THR A 91 -13.28 2.86 -10.56
N PRO A 92 -14.64 2.86 -10.45
CA PRO A 92 -15.48 3.87 -11.07
C PRO A 92 -15.14 5.31 -10.68
N ALA A 93 -14.50 5.51 -9.53
CA ALA A 93 -14.10 6.83 -9.05
C ALA A 93 -12.91 7.43 -9.83
N ASN A 94 -12.21 6.62 -10.65
CA ASN A 94 -11.11 7.04 -11.53
C ASN A 94 -10.10 7.99 -10.86
N TRP A 95 -9.54 7.58 -9.72
CA TRP A 95 -8.65 8.46 -8.97
C TRP A 95 -7.28 8.61 -9.64
N PRO A 96 -6.65 9.80 -9.54
CA PRO A 96 -5.26 9.98 -9.93
C PRO A 96 -4.31 9.20 -9.01
N VAL A 97 -3.08 8.95 -9.48
CA VAL A 97 -2.08 8.13 -8.79
C VAL A 97 -1.78 8.63 -7.37
N TRP A 98 -1.62 9.94 -7.18
CA TRP A 98 -1.28 10.50 -5.87
C TRP A 98 -2.27 10.09 -4.77
N LYS A 99 -3.55 9.94 -5.11
CA LYS A 99 -4.59 9.62 -4.13
C LYS A 99 -4.44 8.19 -3.64
N TRP A 100 -4.09 7.27 -4.52
CA TRP A 100 -3.77 5.89 -4.15
C TRP A 100 -2.50 5.79 -3.29
N LEU A 101 -1.46 6.56 -3.63
CA LEU A 101 -0.26 6.62 -2.80
C LEU A 101 -0.59 7.18 -1.41
N HIS A 102 -1.37 8.26 -1.34
CA HIS A 102 -1.79 8.90 -0.09
C HIS A 102 -2.58 7.97 0.83
N ILE A 103 -3.62 7.28 0.32
CA ILE A 103 -4.47 6.40 1.14
C ILE A 103 -3.75 5.13 1.59
N ASN A 104 -2.65 4.74 0.94
CA ASN A 104 -1.83 3.58 1.31
C ASN A 104 -0.56 3.94 2.09
N THR A 105 -0.25 5.24 2.26
CA THR A 105 0.91 5.72 3.02
C THR A 105 0.54 6.77 4.06
N ALA A 106 0.52 8.06 3.69
CA ALA A 106 0.36 9.18 4.61
C ALA A 106 -0.88 9.05 5.54
N ALA A 107 -2.04 8.70 4.98
CA ALA A 107 -3.28 8.53 5.75
C ALA A 107 -3.18 7.38 6.77
N PRO A 108 -2.84 6.13 6.39
CA PRO A 108 -2.72 5.04 7.34
C PRO A 108 -1.53 5.22 8.29
N PHE A 109 -0.42 5.86 7.90
CA PHE A 109 0.69 6.14 8.82
C PHE A 109 0.23 7.01 10.00
N LYS A 110 -0.58 8.05 9.73
CA LYS A 110 -1.16 8.90 10.79
C LYS A 110 -2.08 8.10 11.72
N THR A 111 -3.00 7.32 11.18
CA THR A 111 -3.98 6.57 11.99
C THR A 111 -3.33 5.43 12.78
N PHE A 112 -2.42 4.68 12.17
CA PHE A 112 -1.70 3.59 12.82
C PHE A 112 -0.69 4.11 13.85
N ARG A 113 -0.08 5.28 13.65
CA ARG A 113 0.74 5.94 14.69
C ARG A 113 -0.05 6.14 15.99
N SER A 114 -1.29 6.62 15.90
CA SER A 114 -2.15 6.80 17.08
C SER A 114 -2.48 5.46 17.74
N LYS A 115 -2.80 4.43 16.94
CA LYS A 115 -3.10 3.07 17.44
C LYS A 115 -1.91 2.45 18.18
N ILE A 116 -0.68 2.54 17.64
CA ILE A 116 0.50 1.93 18.29
C ILE A 116 0.88 2.69 19.56
N ARG A 117 0.73 4.02 19.59
CA ARG A 117 0.93 4.81 20.81
C ARG A 117 -0.05 4.42 21.92
N LYS A 118 -1.33 4.22 21.58
CA LYS A 118 -2.33 3.72 22.54
C LYS A 118 -1.95 2.33 23.04
N TRP A 119 -1.61 1.40 22.13
CA TRP A 119 -1.19 0.05 22.48
C TRP A 119 0.01 0.02 23.43
N LYS A 120 1.04 0.84 23.17
CA LYS A 120 2.22 0.96 24.05
C LYS A 120 1.85 1.47 25.44
N ARG A 121 0.96 2.47 25.53
CA ARG A 121 0.50 3.03 26.82
C ARG A 121 -0.26 2.02 27.67
N LEU A 122 -1.13 1.24 27.04
CA LEU A 122 -1.92 0.19 27.72
C LEU A 122 -1.09 -1.01 28.16
N ARG A 123 0.17 -1.09 27.72
CA ARG A 123 1.10 -2.18 28.05
C ARG A 123 2.36 -1.68 28.77
N ALA A 124 2.41 -0.39 29.09
CA ALA A 124 3.44 0.11 29.98
C ALA A 124 3.17 -0.46 31.38
N PRO A 125 4.20 -0.90 32.11
CA PRO A 125 4.06 -1.35 33.50
C PRO A 125 3.53 -0.24 34.41
#